data_AF-A0A1Q7ZI57-F1
#
_entry.id   AF-A0A1Q7ZI57-F1
#
_cell.length_a   1.000
_cell.length_b   1.000
_cell.length_c   1.000
_cell.angle_alpha   90.00
_cell.angle_beta   90.00
_cell.angle_gamma   90.00
#
_symmetry.space_group_name_H-M   'P 1'
#
loop_
_entity.id
_entity.type
_entity.pdbx_description
1 polymer ?
#
loop_
_entity_poly.entity_id
_entity_poly.type
_entity_poly.pdbx_seq_one_letter_code
_entity_poly.pdbx_strand_id
1 'polypeptide(L)'
;MAEAGGLRSRWRSASLGAKLVLFSAVLTAVSVLAAFLALDIEIRRNVRELLATTLAHHQRMLLNLQKRDLEQLVRTSTLMTDSPTLRAAMETYRSEAAPGVHVRSDLLATIKNEAAKIAAGLARDLLIVTDSEGKVLASGGRAASGPLAGANLASRPVLRRALAQDAPVGPQNFAVMRFGDRYFQVGCVPILLQGYVIGALALGDRIDGVLGSTLEAALPAGSSVAIPESAGARSPVLPIGRDEYVAAPLSLNSDQAGLPVTVVLLHSLTRALAPLNQSLLWTLLSCGSLAVILAGAAASMMSRSVLRPLEGFVAFMRSVAETGDHAHRFESSNAGVEVRVLSDTYNQLMESLHQHEQRILKTAREELDRLERLKESEKLAALGRLLSGAAHEINNPLTGVVGNVEILLDREKLPDAVRHSKWRTVVVASARPWTSTRSSATPWPCAGTISRRPG
;
A
#
# COMPACT_ATOMS: atom_id res chain seq x y z
N MET A 1 -27.84 -12.54 -1.47
CA MET A 1 -28.01 -11.52 -2.54
C MET A 1 -28.88 -10.31 -2.15
N ALA A 2 -29.66 -10.34 -1.05
CA ALA A 2 -30.49 -9.20 -0.62
C ALA A 2 -29.72 -8.00 -0.03
N GLU A 3 -28.57 -8.22 0.62
CA GLU A 3 -27.77 -7.11 1.20
C GLU A 3 -27.07 -6.21 0.16
N ALA A 4 -26.74 -6.74 -1.01
CA ALA A 4 -26.08 -5.98 -2.07
C ALA A 4 -26.99 -4.89 -2.68
N GLY A 5 -28.32 -5.06 -2.62
CA GLY A 5 -29.30 -4.09 -3.11
C GLY A 5 -29.42 -2.85 -2.21
N GLY A 6 -29.36 -3.04 -0.89
CA GLY A 6 -29.46 -1.95 0.08
C GLY A 6 -28.22 -1.04 0.11
N LEU A 7 -27.03 -1.59 -0.13
CA LEU A 7 -25.80 -0.80 -0.27
C LEU A 7 -25.85 0.09 -1.52
N ARG A 8 -26.35 -0.42 -2.66
CA ARG A 8 -26.47 0.36 -3.91
C ARG A 8 -27.49 1.50 -3.81
N SER A 9 -28.61 1.32 -3.10
CA SER A 9 -29.60 2.39 -2.92
C SER A 9 -29.09 3.51 -1.99
N ARG A 10 -28.45 3.15 -0.88
CA ARG A 10 -27.80 4.12 0.04
C ARG A 10 -26.65 4.87 -0.63
N TRP A 11 -25.96 4.25 -1.58
CA TRP A 11 -24.90 4.91 -2.35
C TRP A 11 -25.46 5.95 -3.33
N ARG A 12 -26.67 5.74 -3.87
CA ARG A 12 -27.31 6.71 -4.76
C ARG A 12 -27.77 7.97 -4.02
N SER A 13 -28.20 7.84 -2.76
CA SER A 13 -28.64 8.97 -1.93
C SER A 13 -27.52 9.71 -1.19
N ALA A 14 -26.28 9.19 -1.21
CA ALA A 14 -25.15 9.82 -0.53
C ALA A 14 -24.65 11.06 -1.30
N SER A 15 -24.35 12.14 -0.55
CA SER A 15 -23.74 13.35 -1.12
C SER A 15 -22.40 13.04 -1.78
N LEU A 16 -21.99 13.86 -2.75
CA LEU A 16 -20.73 13.67 -3.48
C LEU A 16 -19.53 13.61 -2.52
N GLY A 17 -19.55 14.41 -1.44
CA GLY A 17 -18.54 14.37 -0.37
C GLY A 17 -18.46 13.03 0.35
N ALA A 18 -19.60 12.39 0.67
CA ALA A 18 -19.60 11.08 1.33
C ALA A 18 -19.05 9.96 0.43
N LYS A 19 -19.30 10.04 -0.89
CA LYS A 19 -18.74 9.11 -1.88
C LYS A 19 -17.22 9.27 -1.98
N LEU A 20 -16.73 10.50 -1.95
CA LEU A 20 -15.31 10.83 -2.05
C LEU A 20 -14.55 10.36 -0.81
N VAL A 21 -15.11 10.55 0.39
CA VAL A 21 -14.56 10.03 1.67
C VAL A 21 -14.52 8.51 1.68
N LEU A 22 -15.58 7.84 1.23
CA LEU A 22 -15.60 6.37 1.15
C LEU A 22 -14.56 5.86 0.16
N PHE A 23 -14.45 6.49 -1.01
CA PHE A 23 -13.49 6.09 -2.03
C PHE A 23 -12.04 6.27 -1.55
N SER A 24 -11.72 7.40 -0.91
CA SER A 24 -10.38 7.64 -0.35
C SER A 24 -10.07 6.64 0.77
N ALA A 25 -11.02 6.37 1.67
CA ALA A 25 -10.84 5.39 2.75
C ALA A 25 -10.58 3.97 2.22
N VAL A 26 -11.34 3.53 1.21
CA VAL A 26 -11.15 2.22 0.57
C VAL A 26 -9.81 2.14 -0.16
N LEU A 27 -9.44 3.19 -0.89
CA LEU A 27 -8.16 3.25 -1.60
C LEU A 27 -6.99 3.18 -0.61
N THR A 28 -7.05 3.92 0.49
CA THR A 28 -6.03 3.87 1.55
C THR A 28 -5.97 2.48 2.19
N ALA A 29 -7.11 1.87 2.50
CA ALA A 29 -7.15 0.52 3.09
C ALA A 29 -6.51 -0.53 2.18
N VAL A 30 -6.80 -0.49 0.87
CA VAL A 30 -6.23 -1.41 -0.12
C VAL A 30 -4.72 -1.20 -0.25
N SER A 31 -4.26 0.04 -0.32
CA SER A 31 -2.83 0.36 -0.41
C SER A 31 -2.05 -0.10 0.82
N VAL A 32 -2.58 0.11 2.03
CA VAL A 32 -1.95 -0.37 3.27
C VAL A 32 -1.92 -1.89 3.32
N LEU A 33 -3.01 -2.57 2.95
CA LEU A 33 -3.07 -4.02 2.91
C LEU A 33 -2.04 -4.60 1.92
N ALA A 34 -1.91 -4.00 0.73
CA ALA A 34 -0.93 -4.42 -0.27
C ALA A 34 0.51 -4.24 0.23
N ALA A 35 0.82 -3.08 0.83
CA ALA A 35 2.15 -2.81 1.40
C ALA A 35 2.50 -3.82 2.51
N PHE A 36 1.54 -4.18 3.35
CA PHE A 36 1.78 -5.14 4.42
C PHE A 36 1.92 -6.57 3.92
N LEU A 37 1.12 -6.98 2.93
CA LEU A 37 1.30 -8.28 2.26
C LEU A 37 2.68 -8.38 1.63
N ALA A 38 3.17 -7.31 0.99
CA ALA A 38 4.52 -7.26 0.45
C ALA A 38 5.58 -7.39 1.57
N LEU A 39 5.40 -6.66 2.68
CA LEU A 39 6.32 -6.72 3.82
C LEU A 39 6.34 -8.10 4.49
N ASP A 40 5.19 -8.75 4.67
CA ASP A 40 5.12 -10.11 5.26
C ASP A 40 5.83 -11.13 4.36
N ILE A 41 5.64 -11.06 3.04
CA ILE A 41 6.34 -11.91 2.08
C ILE A 41 7.86 -11.67 2.17
N GLU A 42 8.28 -10.41 2.25
CA GLU A 42 9.69 -10.02 2.33
C GLU A 42 10.35 -10.47 3.65
N ILE A 43 9.67 -10.27 4.79
CA ILE A 43 10.13 -10.74 6.11
C ILE A 43 10.28 -12.25 6.10
N ARG A 44 9.30 -13.01 5.61
CA ARG A 44 9.39 -14.48 5.55
C ARG A 44 10.57 -14.95 4.72
N ARG A 45 10.82 -14.30 3.57
CA ARG A 45 11.98 -14.59 2.71
C ARG A 45 13.30 -14.31 3.45
N ASN A 46 13.44 -13.12 4.03
CA ASN A 46 14.65 -12.71 4.74
C ASN A 46 14.93 -13.59 5.97
N VAL A 47 13.91 -13.92 6.76
CA VAL A 47 14.06 -14.81 7.93
C VAL A 47 14.48 -16.22 7.48
N ARG A 48 13.90 -16.73 6.39
CA ARG A 48 14.28 -18.03 5.83
C ARG A 48 15.74 -18.04 5.39
N GLU A 49 16.19 -17.02 4.67
CA GLU A 49 17.60 -16.92 4.22
C GLU A 49 18.56 -16.74 5.41
N LEU A 50 18.21 -15.91 6.39
CA LEU A 50 19.02 -15.67 7.59
C LEU A 50 19.17 -16.96 8.43
N LEU A 51 18.08 -17.69 8.64
CA LEU A 51 18.12 -18.97 9.35
C LEU A 51 18.94 -20.01 8.59
N ALA A 52 18.75 -20.13 7.27
CA ALA A 52 19.50 -21.06 6.44
C ALA A 52 21.01 -20.77 6.48
N THR A 53 21.40 -19.50 6.37
CA THR A 53 22.81 -19.08 6.41
C THR A 53 23.42 -19.24 7.80
N THR A 54 22.70 -18.85 8.86
CA THR A 54 23.14 -19.03 10.26
C THR A 54 23.33 -20.51 10.59
N LEU A 55 22.38 -21.36 10.19
CA LEU A 55 22.48 -22.80 10.44
C LEU A 55 23.63 -23.43 9.65
N ALA A 56 23.83 -23.02 8.40
CA ALA A 56 24.98 -23.47 7.60
C ALA A 56 26.31 -23.00 8.18
N HIS A 57 26.36 -21.83 8.84
CA HIS A 57 27.53 -21.35 9.56
C HIS A 57 27.81 -22.19 10.82
N HIS A 58 26.80 -22.43 11.66
CA HIS A 58 26.92 -23.30 12.83
C HIS A 58 27.33 -24.72 12.45
N GLN A 59 26.76 -25.28 11.39
CA GLN A 59 27.15 -26.58 10.85
C GLN A 59 28.64 -26.62 10.48
N ARG A 60 29.13 -25.63 9.74
CA ARG A 60 30.56 -25.53 9.37
C ARG A 60 31.46 -25.38 10.60
N MET A 61 31.03 -24.59 11.59
CA MET A 61 31.74 -24.46 12.86
C MET A 61 31.81 -25.78 13.61
N LEU A 62 30.71 -26.51 13.73
CA LEU A 62 30.66 -27.83 14.37
C LEU A 62 31.50 -28.87 13.61
N LEU A 63 31.44 -28.91 12.28
CA LEU A 63 32.31 -29.77 11.47
C LEU A 63 33.79 -29.47 11.69
N ASN A 64 34.15 -28.19 11.76
CA ASN A 64 35.54 -27.78 12.01
C ASN A 64 35.99 -28.13 13.43
N LEU A 65 35.14 -27.95 14.43
CA LEU A 65 35.42 -28.38 15.82
C LEU A 65 35.57 -29.90 15.89
N GLN A 66 34.64 -30.64 15.32
CA GLN A 66 34.69 -32.09 15.25
C GLN A 66 35.98 -32.56 14.56
N LYS A 67 36.35 -31.96 13.43
CA LYS A 67 37.61 -32.29 12.73
C LYS A 67 38.84 -32.03 13.61
N ARG A 68 38.87 -30.91 14.35
CA ARG A 68 39.97 -30.58 15.27
C ARG A 68 40.07 -31.57 16.44
N ASP A 69 38.95 -31.87 17.08
CA ASP A 69 38.90 -32.83 18.20
C ASP A 69 39.38 -34.21 17.75
N LEU A 70 39.00 -34.59 16.53
CA LEU A 70 39.30 -35.87 15.94
C LEU A 70 40.77 -35.97 15.47
N GLU A 71 41.33 -34.92 14.89
CA GLU A 71 42.77 -34.79 14.64
C GLU A 71 43.58 -34.84 15.93
N GLN A 72 43.10 -34.19 17.00
CA GLN A 72 43.72 -34.25 18.32
C GLN A 72 43.67 -35.67 18.89
N LEU A 73 42.56 -36.39 18.73
CA LEU A 73 42.41 -37.79 19.15
C LEU A 73 43.40 -38.70 18.43
N VAL A 74 43.62 -38.53 17.12
CA VAL A 74 44.66 -39.27 16.39
C VAL A 74 46.05 -38.95 16.94
N ARG A 75 46.37 -37.67 17.17
CA ARG A 75 47.69 -37.27 17.68
C ARG A 75 47.96 -37.86 19.06
N THR A 76 46.99 -37.80 19.97
CA THR A 76 47.13 -38.41 21.30
C THR A 76 47.18 -39.93 21.22
N SER A 77 46.42 -40.56 20.31
CA SER A 77 46.47 -42.00 20.08
C SER A 77 47.85 -42.47 19.61
N THR A 78 48.47 -41.78 18.63
CA THR A 78 49.80 -42.15 18.13
C THR A 78 50.83 -42.14 19.25
N LEU A 79 50.83 -41.11 20.11
CA LEU A 79 51.73 -41.03 21.26
C LEU A 79 51.53 -42.20 22.25
N MET A 80 50.30 -42.69 22.38
CA MET A 80 49.99 -43.82 23.28
C MET A 80 50.37 -45.17 22.66
N THR A 81 50.28 -45.31 21.34
CA THR A 81 50.77 -46.50 20.63
C THR A 81 52.29 -46.66 20.67
N ASP A 82 53.02 -45.58 20.96
CA ASP A 82 54.47 -45.61 21.22
C ASP A 82 54.84 -46.08 22.63
N SER A 83 53.86 -46.40 23.49
CA SER A 83 54.12 -46.91 24.84
C SER A 83 55.00 -48.18 24.81
N PRO A 84 56.20 -48.16 25.43
CA PRO A 84 57.09 -49.31 25.45
C PRO A 84 56.46 -50.53 26.12
N THR A 85 55.67 -50.32 27.19
CA THR A 85 55.06 -51.40 27.96
C THR A 85 53.94 -52.08 27.18
N LEU A 86 53.11 -51.32 26.48
CA LEU A 86 52.05 -51.88 25.63
C LEU A 86 52.66 -52.65 24.45
N ARG A 87 53.66 -52.07 23.79
CA ARG A 87 54.36 -52.74 22.66
C ARG A 87 55.02 -54.04 23.10
N ALA A 88 55.74 -54.02 24.22
CA ALA A 88 56.38 -55.23 24.75
C ALA A 88 55.33 -56.31 25.08
N ALA A 89 54.23 -55.95 25.74
CA ALA A 89 53.16 -56.89 26.05
C ALA A 89 52.50 -57.48 24.80
N MET A 90 52.28 -56.66 23.77
CA MET A 90 51.74 -57.12 22.48
C MET A 90 52.71 -58.00 21.69
N GLU A 91 54.01 -57.68 21.73
CA GLU A 91 55.04 -58.49 21.06
C GLU A 91 55.19 -59.86 21.72
N THR A 92 55.23 -59.93 23.05
CA THR A 92 55.25 -61.21 23.79
C THR A 92 53.98 -62.02 23.51
N TYR A 93 52.82 -61.37 23.47
CA TYR A 93 51.58 -62.04 23.10
C TYR A 93 51.66 -62.62 21.68
N ARG A 94 52.13 -61.83 20.71
CA ARG A 94 52.23 -62.25 19.30
C ARG A 94 53.18 -63.43 19.11
N SER A 95 54.34 -63.42 19.77
CA SER A 95 55.34 -64.49 19.64
C SER A 95 54.87 -65.81 20.24
N GLU A 96 54.06 -65.77 21.31
CA GLU A 96 53.48 -66.95 21.95
C GLU A 96 52.13 -67.39 21.36
N ALA A 97 51.42 -66.50 20.66
CA ALA A 97 50.10 -66.76 20.06
C ALA A 97 50.15 -67.46 18.69
N ALA A 98 51.08 -68.40 18.49
CA ALA A 98 51.18 -69.17 17.26
C ALA A 98 49.88 -69.95 16.96
N PRO A 99 49.51 -70.14 15.67
CA PRO A 99 48.27 -70.82 15.30
C PRO A 99 48.17 -72.21 15.93
N GLY A 100 47.15 -72.45 16.76
CA GLY A 100 46.89 -73.74 17.41
C GLY A 100 47.41 -73.90 18.84
N VAL A 101 48.12 -72.90 19.38
CA VAL A 101 48.59 -72.90 20.79
C VAL A 101 47.59 -72.15 21.67
N HIS A 102 47.21 -72.74 22.81
CA HIS A 102 46.40 -72.04 23.81
C HIS A 102 47.23 -70.91 24.42
N VAL A 103 46.88 -69.68 24.07
CA VAL A 103 47.56 -68.50 24.61
C VAL A 103 47.33 -68.44 26.11
N ARG A 104 48.41 -68.31 26.87
CA ARG A 104 48.33 -68.21 28.33
C ARG A 104 47.50 -66.97 28.72
N SER A 105 46.60 -67.15 29.68
CA SER A 105 45.66 -66.11 30.11
C SER A 105 46.34 -64.90 30.77
N ASP A 106 47.56 -65.06 31.26
CA ASP A 106 48.36 -64.02 31.92
C ASP A 106 48.95 -62.99 30.94
N LEU A 107 49.27 -63.39 29.70
CA LEU A 107 49.69 -62.46 28.65
C LEU A 107 48.56 -61.49 28.29
N LEU A 108 47.34 -62.01 28.13
CA LEU A 108 46.14 -61.20 27.92
C LEU A 108 45.84 -60.30 29.12
N ALA A 109 46.06 -60.77 30.35
CA ALA A 109 45.91 -59.96 31.55
C ALA A 109 46.89 -58.78 31.57
N THR A 110 48.12 -59.00 31.10
CA THR A 110 49.14 -57.94 31.01
C THR A 110 48.73 -56.86 30.00
N ILE A 111 48.28 -57.25 28.80
CA ILE A 111 47.78 -56.30 27.80
C ILE A 111 46.56 -55.53 28.34
N LYS A 112 45.62 -56.21 29.00
CA LYS A 112 44.45 -55.58 29.63
C LYS A 112 44.84 -54.55 30.68
N ASN A 113 45.83 -54.85 31.52
CA ASN A 113 46.31 -53.93 32.55
C ASN A 113 46.97 -52.69 31.94
N GLU A 114 47.82 -52.85 30.93
CA GLU A 114 48.44 -51.70 30.23
C GLU A 114 47.40 -50.87 29.47
N ALA A 115 46.45 -51.52 28.79
CA ALA A 115 45.33 -50.83 28.14
C ALA A 115 44.46 -50.05 29.14
N ALA A 116 44.23 -50.60 30.34
CA ALA A 116 43.48 -49.93 31.40
C ALA A 116 44.22 -48.69 31.95
N LYS A 117 45.56 -48.75 32.10
CA LYS A 117 46.38 -47.59 32.48
C LYS A 117 46.28 -46.46 31.45
N ILE A 118 46.39 -46.81 30.17
CA ILE A 118 46.25 -45.86 29.06
C ILE A 118 44.83 -45.26 29.05
N ALA A 119 43.80 -46.09 29.23
CA ALA A 119 42.41 -45.64 29.30
C ALA A 119 42.18 -44.65 30.46
N ALA A 120 42.76 -44.91 31.62
CA ALA A 120 42.66 -44.03 32.79
C ALA A 120 43.32 -42.66 32.55
N GLY A 121 44.45 -42.62 31.84
CA GLY A 121 45.16 -41.37 31.53
C GLY A 121 44.51 -40.51 30.44
N LEU A 122 43.78 -41.11 29.50
CA LEU A 122 43.16 -40.41 28.36
C LEU A 122 41.76 -39.86 28.67
N ALA A 123 41.13 -40.31 29.77
CA ALA A 123 39.77 -39.95 30.18
C ALA A 123 38.68 -40.16 29.10
N ARG A 124 38.85 -41.15 28.21
CA ARG A 124 37.93 -41.44 27.09
C ARG A 124 36.84 -42.44 27.47
N ASP A 125 35.73 -42.39 26.73
CA ASP A 125 34.62 -43.30 26.97
C ASP A 125 34.89 -44.72 26.46
N LEU A 126 35.72 -44.88 25.42
CA LEU A 126 36.05 -46.16 24.80
C LEU A 126 37.54 -46.25 24.43
N LEU A 127 38.15 -47.39 24.76
CA LEU A 127 39.48 -47.82 24.31
C LEU A 127 39.41 -49.30 23.93
N ILE A 128 39.97 -49.65 22.77
CA ILE A 128 40.05 -51.03 22.28
C ILE A 128 41.47 -51.26 21.74
N VAL A 129 42.10 -52.35 22.16
CA VAL A 129 43.36 -52.83 21.60
C VAL A 129 43.08 -54.12 20.85
N THR A 130 43.57 -54.21 19.61
CA THR A 130 43.41 -55.37 18.73
C THR A 130 44.77 -55.92 18.29
N ASP A 131 44.82 -57.19 17.91
CA ASP A 131 45.96 -57.78 17.22
C ASP A 131 45.99 -57.41 15.72
N SER A 132 46.99 -57.92 14.99
CA SER A 132 47.11 -57.70 13.54
C SER A 132 45.97 -58.31 12.71
N GLU A 133 45.20 -59.23 13.28
CA GLU A 133 44.04 -59.86 12.62
C GLU A 133 42.72 -59.14 12.97
N GLY A 134 42.76 -58.12 13.82
CA GLY A 134 41.59 -57.36 14.26
C GLY A 134 40.79 -58.00 15.40
N LYS A 135 41.36 -59.00 16.10
CA LYS A 135 40.78 -59.60 17.30
C LYS A 135 41.02 -58.71 18.52
N VAL A 136 40.00 -58.49 19.33
CA VAL A 136 40.07 -57.65 20.53
C VAL A 136 40.89 -58.35 21.63
N LEU A 137 42.02 -57.74 22.01
CA LEU A 137 42.88 -58.20 23.10
C LEU A 137 42.46 -57.59 24.43
N ALA A 138 42.12 -56.29 24.41
CA ALA A 138 41.67 -55.55 25.56
C ALA A 138 40.64 -54.48 25.17
N SER A 139 39.72 -54.21 26.09
CA SER A 139 38.75 -53.12 26.00
C SER A 139 38.69 -52.40 27.33
N GLY A 140 38.63 -51.07 27.31
CA GLY A 140 38.54 -50.22 28.49
C GLY A 140 37.85 -48.90 28.16
N GLY A 141 37.86 -47.97 29.11
CA GLY A 141 37.21 -46.66 28.98
C GLY A 141 36.20 -46.39 30.10
N ARG A 142 35.69 -45.16 30.17
CA ARG A 142 34.72 -44.74 31.19
C ARG A 142 33.34 -45.39 30.98
N ALA A 143 32.98 -45.68 29.73
CA ALA A 143 31.76 -46.42 29.44
C ALA A 143 32.08 -47.93 29.47
N ALA A 144 31.53 -48.65 30.44
CA ALA A 144 31.65 -50.12 30.56
C ALA A 144 30.89 -50.89 29.45
N SER A 145 30.99 -50.45 28.20
CA SER A 145 30.17 -50.89 27.06
C SER A 145 31.03 -51.29 25.84
N GLY A 146 32.32 -51.53 26.04
CA GLY A 146 33.23 -52.01 24.99
C GLY A 146 32.97 -53.47 24.59
N PRO A 147 33.48 -53.91 23.42
CA PRO A 147 33.37 -55.29 22.98
C PRO A 147 34.15 -56.23 23.90
N LEU A 148 33.66 -57.47 24.05
CA LEU A 148 34.34 -58.50 24.84
C LEU A 148 35.70 -58.87 24.23
N ALA A 149 36.67 -59.19 25.09
CA ALA A 149 37.96 -59.73 24.64
C ALA A 149 37.74 -61.03 23.83
N GLY A 150 38.41 -61.12 22.69
CA GLY A 150 38.25 -62.20 21.71
C GLY A 150 37.27 -61.91 20.58
N ALA A 151 36.46 -60.85 20.66
CA ALA A 151 35.60 -60.43 19.56
C ALA A 151 36.44 -60.04 18.33
N ASN A 152 35.96 -60.38 17.14
CA ASN A 152 36.64 -60.01 15.89
C ASN A 152 36.01 -58.73 15.31
N LEU A 153 36.84 -57.71 15.11
CA LEU A 153 36.46 -56.41 14.54
C LEU A 153 37.07 -56.18 13.15
N ALA A 154 37.72 -57.18 12.53
CA ALA A 154 38.35 -57.08 11.22
C ALA A 154 37.37 -56.71 10.09
N SER A 155 36.09 -57.05 10.26
CA SER A 155 35.02 -56.68 9.31
C SER A 155 34.74 -55.17 9.29
N ARG A 156 35.21 -54.42 10.29
CA ARG A 156 34.97 -52.98 10.40
C ARG A 156 35.91 -52.22 9.45
N PRO A 157 35.39 -51.43 8.49
CA PRO A 157 36.20 -50.75 7.49
C PRO A 157 37.29 -49.86 8.09
N VAL A 158 36.99 -49.18 9.20
CA VAL A 158 37.92 -48.29 9.90
C VAL A 158 39.12 -49.04 10.49
N LEU A 159 38.91 -50.23 11.04
CA LEU A 159 39.96 -51.04 11.65
C LEU A 159 40.80 -51.72 10.56
N ARG A 160 40.16 -52.24 9.51
CA ARG A 160 40.85 -52.82 8.36
C ARG A 160 41.80 -51.80 7.69
N ARG A 161 41.40 -50.53 7.62
CA ARG A 161 42.27 -49.45 7.12
C ARG A 161 43.43 -49.18 8.07
N ALA A 162 43.17 -49.08 9.37
CA ALA A 162 44.23 -48.87 10.36
C ALA A 162 45.25 -50.03 10.37
N LEU A 163 44.81 -51.26 10.09
CA LEU A 163 45.69 -52.44 10.04
C LEU A 163 46.45 -52.59 8.71
N ALA A 164 46.10 -51.82 7.66
CA ALA A 164 46.80 -51.86 6.39
C ALA A 164 48.17 -51.17 6.51
N GLN A 165 49.23 -51.80 6.00
CA GLN A 165 50.64 -51.41 6.23
C GLN A 165 51.01 -49.98 5.78
N ASP A 166 50.23 -49.34 4.90
CA ASP A 166 50.55 -48.02 4.32
C ASP A 166 49.41 -46.99 4.44
N ALA A 167 48.45 -47.17 5.35
CA ALA A 167 47.34 -46.23 5.47
C ALA A 167 47.79 -44.91 6.12
N PRO A 168 47.74 -43.76 5.43
CA PRO A 168 48.05 -42.49 6.06
C PRO A 168 47.04 -42.20 7.17
N VAL A 169 47.56 -41.86 8.35
CA VAL A 169 46.74 -41.49 9.50
C VAL A 169 46.03 -40.18 9.19
N GLY A 170 44.71 -40.26 9.01
CA GLY A 170 43.91 -39.14 8.50
C GLY A 170 42.40 -39.32 8.69
N PRO A 171 41.57 -38.50 8.04
CA PRO A 171 40.11 -38.49 8.21
C PRO A 171 39.42 -39.85 7.99
N GLN A 172 40.05 -40.71 7.17
CA GLN A 172 39.59 -42.07 6.87
C GLN A 172 39.72 -43.07 8.05
N ASN A 173 40.43 -42.70 9.11
CA ASN A 173 40.64 -43.52 10.31
C ASN A 173 39.55 -43.31 11.36
N PHE A 174 38.49 -42.58 11.03
CA PHE A 174 37.38 -42.31 11.92
C PHE A 174 36.09 -42.96 11.43
N ALA A 175 35.29 -43.48 12.36
CA ALA A 175 33.99 -44.05 12.06
C ALA A 175 33.06 -43.97 13.27
N VAL A 176 31.78 -44.17 13.02
CA VAL A 176 30.81 -44.40 14.09
C VAL A 176 30.68 -45.90 14.33
N MET A 177 30.94 -46.31 15.57
CA MET A 177 30.77 -47.69 16.02
C MET A 177 29.64 -47.76 17.04
N ARG A 178 28.90 -48.86 16.99
CA ARG A 178 27.78 -49.19 17.88
C ARG A 178 28.18 -50.44 18.67
N PHE A 179 28.12 -50.33 19.98
CA PHE A 179 28.36 -51.44 20.90
C PHE A 179 27.18 -51.52 21.85
N GLY A 180 26.44 -52.63 21.80
CA GLY A 180 25.12 -52.72 22.44
C GLY A 180 24.15 -51.67 21.86
N ASP A 181 23.62 -50.83 22.73
CA ASP A 181 22.65 -49.77 22.39
C ASP A 181 23.26 -48.36 22.37
N ARG A 182 24.59 -48.25 22.31
CA ARG A 182 25.31 -46.97 22.37
C ARG A 182 26.13 -46.71 21.13
N TYR A 183 26.18 -45.46 20.70
CA TYR A 183 26.99 -45.01 19.57
C TYR A 183 28.24 -44.27 20.04
N PHE A 184 29.37 -44.59 19.44
CA PHE A 184 30.68 -44.04 19.72
C PHE A 184 31.29 -43.49 18.44
N GLN A 185 31.85 -42.30 18.51
CA GLN A 185 32.73 -41.79 17.48
C GLN A 185 34.14 -42.29 17.79
N VAL A 186 34.69 -43.12 16.91
CA VAL A 186 35.94 -43.86 17.17
C VAL A 186 37.00 -43.49 16.12
N GLY A 187 38.23 -43.23 16.57
CA GLY A 187 39.43 -43.16 15.76
C GLY A 187 40.31 -44.39 15.95
N CYS A 188 40.76 -44.99 14.85
CA CYS A 188 41.64 -46.16 14.86
C CYS A 188 43.04 -45.82 14.35
N VAL A 189 44.07 -46.20 15.09
CA VAL A 189 45.48 -45.98 14.74
C VAL A 189 46.25 -47.29 14.82
N PRO A 190 47.15 -47.59 13.84
CA PRO A 190 48.00 -48.76 13.92
C PRO A 190 48.95 -48.69 15.12
N ILE A 191 49.22 -49.85 15.70
CA ILE A 191 50.33 -50.07 16.62
C ILE A 191 51.46 -50.68 15.80
N LEU A 192 52.55 -49.94 15.68
CA LEU A 192 53.72 -50.30 14.87
C LEU A 192 54.85 -50.83 15.75
N LEU A 193 55.53 -51.87 15.29
CA LEU A 193 56.78 -52.37 15.84
C LEU A 193 57.78 -52.53 14.70
N GLN A 194 58.89 -51.79 14.75
CA GLN A 194 59.94 -51.82 13.71
C GLN A 194 59.39 -51.58 12.28
N GLY A 195 58.34 -50.76 12.16
CA GLY A 195 57.68 -50.48 10.88
C GLY A 195 56.59 -51.47 10.46
N TYR A 196 56.37 -52.55 11.23
CA TYR A 196 55.30 -53.52 10.96
C TYR A 196 54.09 -53.29 11.86
N VAL A 197 52.88 -53.44 11.32
CA VAL A 197 51.64 -53.38 12.08
C VAL A 197 51.49 -54.65 12.91
N ILE A 198 51.56 -54.51 14.24
CA ILE A 198 51.33 -55.62 15.20
C ILE A 198 49.90 -55.62 15.75
N GLY A 199 49.14 -54.55 15.53
CA GLY A 199 47.74 -54.44 15.87
C GLY A 199 47.21 -53.02 15.69
N ALA A 200 46.05 -52.72 16.27
CA ALA A 200 45.47 -51.38 16.23
C ALA A 200 44.86 -50.97 17.57
N LEU A 201 45.00 -49.67 17.87
CA LEU A 201 44.37 -48.99 18.99
C LEU A 201 43.17 -48.20 18.47
N ALA A 202 41.98 -48.44 19.01
CA ALA A 202 40.79 -47.66 18.75
C ALA A 202 40.39 -46.87 20.00
N LEU A 203 40.23 -45.56 19.86
CA LEU A 203 39.82 -44.65 20.93
C LEU A 203 38.53 -43.95 20.50
N GLY A 204 37.59 -43.74 21.42
CA GLY A 204 36.36 -43.04 21.07
C GLY A 204 35.62 -42.43 22.24
N ASP A 205 34.73 -41.51 21.90
CA ASP A 205 33.83 -40.82 22.82
C ASP A 205 32.38 -41.14 22.45
N ARG A 206 31.49 -41.16 23.46
CA ARG A 206 30.09 -41.50 23.25
C ARG A 206 29.35 -40.32 22.61
N ILE A 207 28.62 -40.59 21.54
CA ILE A 207 27.84 -39.56 20.82
C ILE A 207 26.65 -39.09 21.67
N ASP A 208 26.01 -40.01 22.41
CA ASP A 208 24.82 -39.75 23.21
C ASP A 208 25.03 -38.71 24.33
N GLY A 209 26.26 -38.55 24.84
CA GLY A 209 26.54 -37.64 25.95
C GLY A 209 26.67 -36.16 25.55
N VAL A 210 27.25 -35.91 24.38
CA VAL A 210 27.55 -34.55 23.88
C VAL A 210 26.46 -34.05 22.93
N LEU A 211 25.88 -34.94 22.12
CA LEU A 211 24.77 -34.60 21.23
C LEU A 211 23.41 -34.76 21.95
N GLY A 212 23.22 -35.80 22.77
CA GLY A 212 21.89 -36.17 23.30
C GLY A 212 21.23 -35.11 24.18
N SER A 213 21.99 -34.41 25.04
CA SER A 213 21.44 -33.33 25.89
C SER A 213 21.10 -32.06 25.11
N THR A 214 21.66 -31.88 23.91
CA THR A 214 21.40 -30.72 23.03
C THR A 214 20.39 -31.05 21.92
N LEU A 215 20.08 -32.35 21.70
CA LEU A 215 19.22 -32.88 20.63
C LEU A 215 17.90 -33.47 21.12
N GLU A 216 17.48 -33.19 22.36
CA GLU A 216 16.15 -33.57 22.90
C GLU A 216 14.96 -32.83 22.26
N ALA A 217 15.12 -32.31 21.04
CA ALA A 217 14.02 -31.86 20.19
C ALA A 217 13.78 -32.91 19.08
N ALA A 218 13.55 -34.16 19.49
CA ALA A 218 13.30 -35.25 18.57
C ALA A 218 11.98 -35.01 17.81
N LEU A 219 12.06 -35.19 16.49
CA LEU A 219 10.90 -35.34 15.61
C LEU A 219 9.85 -36.27 16.25
N PRO A 220 8.55 -36.02 16.06
CA PRO A 220 7.52 -36.95 16.53
C PRO A 220 7.81 -38.34 15.95
N ALA A 221 7.89 -39.33 16.85
CA ALA A 221 8.25 -40.70 16.51
C ALA A 221 7.39 -41.21 15.33
N GLY A 222 8.04 -41.74 14.29
CA GLY A 222 7.36 -42.24 13.07
C GLY A 222 7.36 -41.28 11.86
N SER A 223 7.98 -40.11 11.95
CA SER A 223 8.15 -39.23 10.79
C SER A 223 9.39 -39.61 9.96
N SER A 224 9.17 -40.21 8.79
CA SER A 224 10.21 -40.44 7.79
C SER A 224 10.43 -39.18 6.96
N VAL A 225 11.65 -38.66 6.94
CA VAL A 225 11.99 -37.43 6.24
C VAL A 225 13.05 -37.73 5.19
N ALA A 226 12.70 -37.57 3.91
CA ALA A 226 13.64 -37.73 2.81
C ALA A 226 14.52 -36.48 2.71
N ILE A 227 15.80 -36.63 3.05
CA ILE A 227 16.78 -35.55 2.96
C ILE A 227 17.41 -35.62 1.57
N PRO A 228 17.31 -34.54 0.76
CA PRO A 228 17.94 -34.53 -0.56
C PRO A 228 19.45 -34.79 -0.44
N GLU A 229 19.99 -35.76 -1.17
CA GLU A 229 21.44 -36.04 -1.22
C GLU A 229 22.28 -34.80 -1.61
N SER A 230 21.67 -33.86 -2.34
CA SER A 230 22.28 -32.58 -2.74
C SER A 230 22.35 -31.52 -1.62
N ALA A 231 21.97 -31.83 -0.39
CA ALA A 231 21.97 -30.91 0.75
C ALA A 231 23.36 -30.53 1.28
N GLY A 232 24.45 -31.06 0.69
CA GLY A 232 25.82 -30.80 1.12
C GLY A 232 26.28 -29.32 1.05
N ALA A 233 25.56 -28.45 0.33
CA ALA A 233 25.95 -27.04 0.16
C ALA A 233 24.88 -25.99 0.54
N ARG A 234 23.60 -26.37 0.66
CA ARG A 234 22.51 -25.47 1.06
C ARG A 234 21.61 -26.18 2.07
N SER A 235 21.37 -25.55 3.22
CA SER A 235 20.42 -26.02 4.23
C SER A 235 19.00 -26.04 3.64
N PRO A 236 18.42 -27.22 3.30
CA PRO A 236 17.11 -27.24 2.66
C PRO A 236 16.02 -26.92 3.68
N VAL A 237 14.94 -26.30 3.19
CA VAL A 237 13.70 -26.18 3.97
C VAL A 237 12.88 -27.44 3.72
N LEU A 238 12.52 -28.13 4.80
CA LEU A 238 11.72 -29.33 4.76
C LEU A 238 10.39 -29.13 5.50
N PRO A 239 9.26 -29.44 4.84
CA PRO A 239 7.98 -29.54 5.53
C PRO A 239 7.96 -30.82 6.35
N ILE A 240 7.75 -30.70 7.67
CA ILE A 240 7.60 -31.84 8.58
C ILE A 240 6.28 -31.65 9.33
N GLY A 241 5.27 -32.43 8.94
CA GLY A 241 3.91 -32.28 9.47
C GLY A 241 3.29 -30.95 9.04
N ARG A 242 3.02 -30.07 10.01
CA ARG A 242 2.47 -28.72 9.78
C ARG A 242 3.53 -27.61 9.81
N ASP A 243 4.76 -27.95 10.16
CA ASP A 243 5.82 -26.98 10.40
C ASP A 243 6.88 -27.05 9.30
N GLU A 244 7.40 -25.89 8.91
CA GLU A 244 8.57 -25.79 8.05
C GLU A 244 9.84 -25.79 8.93
N TYR A 245 10.80 -26.64 8.58
CA TYR A 245 12.09 -26.72 9.25
C TYR A 245 13.23 -26.42 8.29
N VAL A 246 14.23 -25.70 8.76
CA VAL A 246 15.53 -25.60 8.07
C VAL A 246 16.39 -26.75 8.58
N ALA A 247 16.89 -27.58 7.66
CA ALA A 247 17.74 -28.72 7.97
C ALA A 247 19.22 -28.41 7.68
N ALA A 248 20.11 -28.80 8.58
CA ALA A 248 21.56 -28.79 8.35
C ALA A 248 22.15 -30.18 8.61
N PRO A 249 22.50 -30.93 7.55
CA PRO A 249 23.06 -32.27 7.69
C PRO A 249 24.54 -32.22 8.10
N LEU A 250 24.87 -32.90 9.19
CA LEU A 250 26.20 -33.11 9.73
C LEU A 250 26.61 -34.56 9.49
N SER A 251 27.49 -34.81 8.53
CA SER A 251 27.99 -36.16 8.24
C SER A 251 29.07 -36.57 9.24
N LEU A 252 28.80 -37.58 10.05
CA LEU A 252 29.69 -38.17 11.05
C LEU A 252 30.61 -39.27 10.46
N ASN A 253 30.87 -39.24 9.16
CA ASN A 253 31.56 -40.28 8.38
C ASN A 253 30.77 -41.59 8.30
N SER A 254 31.44 -42.73 8.11
CA SER A 254 30.78 -44.02 7.86
C SER A 254 30.49 -44.79 9.15
N ASP A 255 29.43 -45.60 9.13
CA ASP A 255 29.11 -46.58 10.15
C ASP A 255 29.96 -47.86 10.00
N GLN A 256 29.59 -48.89 10.74
CA GLN A 256 30.25 -50.19 10.74
C GLN A 256 30.12 -50.94 9.40
N ALA A 257 29.07 -50.67 8.62
CA ALA A 257 28.82 -51.27 7.32
C ALA A 257 29.44 -50.43 6.18
N GLY A 258 30.00 -49.26 6.49
CA GLY A 258 30.55 -48.33 5.49
C GLY A 258 29.50 -47.36 4.94
N LEU A 259 28.30 -47.31 5.52
CA LEU A 259 27.24 -46.38 5.14
C LEU A 259 27.45 -45.03 5.83
N PRO A 260 27.23 -43.89 5.15
CA PRO A 260 27.38 -42.58 5.78
C PRO A 260 26.34 -42.39 6.90
N VAL A 261 26.81 -41.95 8.07
CA VAL A 261 25.97 -41.52 9.20
C VAL A 261 25.83 -40.01 9.12
N THR A 262 24.61 -39.53 9.07
CA THR A 262 24.32 -38.09 9.05
C THR A 262 23.39 -37.73 10.20
N VAL A 263 23.81 -36.79 11.03
CA VAL A 263 22.95 -36.14 12.04
C VAL A 263 22.36 -34.88 11.41
N VAL A 264 21.09 -34.61 11.64
CA VAL A 264 20.41 -33.50 10.97
C VAL A 264 19.92 -32.54 12.02
N LEU A 265 20.47 -31.33 12.01
CA LEU A 265 20.02 -30.24 12.86
C LEU A 265 18.78 -29.62 12.23
N LEU A 266 17.68 -29.60 12.96
CA LEU A 266 16.40 -29.06 12.50
C LEU A 266 16.04 -27.82 13.30
N HIS A 267 15.73 -26.73 12.61
CA HIS A 267 15.24 -25.51 13.24
C HIS A 267 13.88 -25.11 12.68
N SER A 268 12.87 -24.95 13.54
CA SER A 268 11.50 -24.64 13.11
C SER A 268 11.37 -23.18 12.68
N LEU A 269 11.05 -22.95 11.41
CA LEU A 269 10.73 -21.64 10.86
C LEU A 269 9.38 -21.15 11.39
N THR A 270 8.40 -22.03 11.54
CA THR A 270 7.06 -21.69 12.05
C THR A 270 7.13 -21.13 13.46
N ARG A 271 7.91 -21.76 14.36
CA ARG A 271 8.07 -21.28 15.75
C ARG A 271 8.89 -20.00 15.84
N ALA A 272 9.91 -19.84 14.99
CA ALA A 272 10.68 -18.61 14.91
C ALA A 272 9.82 -17.42 14.46
N LEU A 273 8.85 -17.64 13.57
CA LEU A 273 7.95 -16.61 13.05
C LEU A 273 6.66 -16.43 13.87
N ALA A 274 6.27 -17.40 14.70
CA ALA A 274 5.05 -17.32 15.52
C ALA A 274 4.95 -16.05 16.40
N PRO A 275 5.99 -15.65 17.17
CA PRO A 275 5.92 -14.44 17.98
C PRO A 275 5.90 -13.17 17.11
N LEU A 276 6.55 -13.19 15.94
CA LEU A 276 6.49 -12.09 14.98
C LEU A 276 5.08 -11.93 14.41
N ASN A 277 4.41 -13.02 14.02
CA ASN A 277 3.12 -12.97 13.33
C ASN A 277 2.02 -12.32 14.18
N GLN A 278 1.99 -12.59 15.49
CA GLN A 278 0.97 -12.01 16.38
C GLN A 278 1.20 -10.51 16.62
N SER A 279 2.46 -10.09 16.79
CA SER A 279 2.80 -8.68 16.96
C SER A 279 2.56 -7.89 15.66
N LEU A 280 2.98 -8.46 14.52
CA LEU A 280 2.76 -7.92 13.18
C LEU A 280 1.27 -7.69 12.88
N LEU A 281 0.38 -8.62 13.25
CA LEU A 281 -1.06 -8.46 13.09
C LEU A 281 -1.62 -7.25 13.87
N TRP A 282 -1.20 -7.05 15.12
CA TRP A 282 -1.63 -5.89 15.90
C TRP A 282 -1.05 -4.58 15.37
N THR A 283 0.20 -4.58 14.87
CA THR A 283 0.79 -3.42 14.20
C THR A 283 0.06 -3.09 12.90
N LEU A 284 -0.30 -4.10 12.09
CA LEU A 284 -1.11 -3.93 10.89
C LEU A 284 -2.45 -3.29 11.21
N LEU A 285 -3.17 -3.86 12.19
CA LEU A 285 -4.49 -3.38 12.56
C LEU A 285 -4.45 -1.95 13.10
N SER A 286 -3.46 -1.62 13.93
CA SER A 286 -3.31 -0.27 14.49
C SER A 286 -2.88 0.75 13.45
N CYS A 287 -1.81 0.50 12.67
CA CYS A 287 -1.36 1.41 11.61
C CYS A 287 -2.39 1.55 10.48
N GLY A 288 -3.03 0.45 10.07
CA GLY A 288 -4.05 0.45 9.03
C GLY A 288 -5.31 1.21 9.46
N SER A 289 -5.79 0.98 10.68
CA SER A 289 -6.92 1.74 11.25
C SER A 289 -6.58 3.23 11.34
N LEU A 290 -5.39 3.59 11.83
CA LEU A 290 -4.95 4.97 11.91
C LEU A 290 -4.89 5.65 10.53
N ALA A 291 -4.33 4.98 9.52
CA ALA A 291 -4.26 5.50 8.16
C ALA A 291 -5.65 5.75 7.55
N VAL A 292 -6.61 4.83 7.75
CA VAL A 292 -7.99 4.98 7.29
C VAL A 292 -8.70 6.13 8.02
N ILE A 293 -8.50 6.27 9.33
CA ILE A 293 -9.06 7.37 10.13
C ILE A 293 -8.52 8.72 9.64
N LEU A 294 -7.20 8.83 9.41
CA LEU A 294 -6.58 10.06 8.91
C LEU A 294 -7.05 10.41 7.50
N ALA A 295 -7.12 9.43 6.59
CA ALA A 295 -7.61 9.65 5.23
C ALA A 295 -9.10 10.07 5.24
N GLY A 296 -9.92 9.44 6.08
CA GLY A 296 -11.33 9.79 6.26
C GLY A 296 -11.51 11.19 6.86
N ALA A 297 -10.70 11.55 7.86
CA ALA A 297 -10.71 12.88 8.47
C ALA A 297 -10.30 13.96 7.47
N ALA A 298 -9.21 13.75 6.72
CA ALA A 298 -8.74 14.67 5.69
C ALA A 298 -9.78 14.87 4.57
N ALA A 299 -10.37 13.79 4.07
CA ALA A 299 -11.43 13.87 3.06
C ALA A 299 -12.70 14.58 3.60
N SER A 300 -13.06 14.34 4.87
CA SER A 300 -14.19 15.02 5.54
C SER A 300 -13.92 16.51 5.72
N MET A 301 -12.71 16.89 6.13
CA MET A 301 -12.28 18.29 6.24
C MET A 301 -12.33 18.98 4.87
N MET A 302 -11.79 18.36 3.83
CA MET A 302 -11.83 18.89 2.46
C MET A 302 -13.27 19.08 1.96
N SER A 303 -14.13 18.08 2.17
CA SER A 303 -15.55 18.16 1.81
C SER A 303 -16.27 19.30 2.53
N ARG A 304 -15.95 19.55 3.81
CA ARG A 304 -16.55 20.64 4.60
C ARG A 304 -15.98 22.00 4.24
N SER A 305 -14.71 22.09 3.88
CA SER A 305 -14.02 23.35 3.62
C SER A 305 -14.24 23.89 2.20
N VAL A 306 -14.44 23.02 1.21
CA VAL A 306 -14.48 23.43 -0.20
C VAL A 306 -15.82 23.08 -0.84
N LEU A 307 -16.23 21.82 -0.78
CA LEU A 307 -17.40 21.35 -1.54
C LEU A 307 -18.71 21.91 -0.98
N ARG A 308 -18.90 21.90 0.34
CA ARG A 308 -20.12 22.43 0.97
C ARG A 308 -20.31 23.94 0.77
N PRO A 309 -19.31 24.82 0.99
CA PRO A 309 -19.46 26.25 0.72
C PRO A 309 -19.74 26.55 -0.75
N LEU A 310 -19.12 25.79 -1.67
CA LEU A 310 -19.38 25.92 -3.10
C LEU A 310 -20.81 25.51 -3.47
N GLU A 311 -21.30 24.36 -2.95
CA GLU A 311 -22.70 23.94 -3.12
C GLU A 311 -23.66 25.00 -2.57
N GLY A 312 -23.36 25.58 -1.40
CA GLY A 312 -24.13 26.68 -0.80
C GLY A 312 -24.15 27.94 -1.66
N PHE A 313 -22.99 28.32 -2.22
CA PHE A 313 -22.89 29.47 -3.12
C PHE A 313 -23.68 29.26 -4.42
N VAL A 314 -23.58 28.07 -5.03
CA VAL A 314 -24.36 27.72 -6.23
C VAL A 314 -25.86 27.72 -5.94
N ALA A 315 -26.27 27.20 -4.78
CA ALA A 315 -27.68 27.23 -4.37
C ALA A 315 -28.18 28.67 -4.16
N PHE A 316 -27.37 29.52 -3.53
CA PHE A 316 -27.64 30.94 -3.39
C PHE A 316 -27.83 31.63 -4.75
N MET A 317 -26.90 31.43 -5.69
CA MET A 317 -27.01 31.99 -7.05
C MET A 317 -28.31 31.58 -7.76
N ARG A 318 -28.71 30.30 -7.64
CA ARG A 318 -29.99 29.84 -8.20
C ARG A 318 -31.19 30.52 -7.55
N SER A 319 -31.18 30.65 -6.21
CA SER A 319 -32.26 31.33 -5.51
C SER A 319 -32.42 32.79 -5.93
N VAL A 320 -31.32 33.54 -6.09
CA VAL A 320 -31.36 34.95 -6.56
C VAL A 320 -31.88 35.05 -8.00
N ALA A 321 -31.50 34.11 -8.86
CA ALA A 321 -32.00 34.07 -10.24
C ALA A 321 -33.51 33.77 -10.32
N GLU A 322 -34.04 32.97 -9.39
CA GLU A 322 -35.46 32.61 -9.33
C GLU A 322 -36.32 33.68 -8.65
N THR A 323 -35.83 34.32 -7.58
CA THR A 323 -36.59 35.34 -6.82
C THR A 323 -36.46 36.75 -7.39
N GLY A 324 -35.39 37.04 -8.14
CA GLY A 324 -35.07 38.39 -8.61
C GLY A 324 -34.64 39.35 -7.49
N ASP A 325 -34.41 38.84 -6.27
CA ASP A 325 -34.00 39.65 -5.13
C ASP A 325 -32.48 39.88 -5.15
N HIS A 326 -32.08 40.96 -5.80
CA HIS A 326 -30.68 41.35 -5.96
C HIS A 326 -30.07 42.00 -4.70
N ALA A 327 -30.85 42.23 -3.65
CA ALA A 327 -30.37 42.88 -2.43
C ALA A 327 -29.72 41.88 -1.44
N HIS A 328 -30.07 40.59 -1.53
CA HIS A 328 -29.48 39.55 -0.71
C HIS A 328 -28.01 39.30 -1.07
N ARG A 329 -27.14 39.20 -0.06
CA ARG A 329 -25.70 38.93 -0.21
C ARG A 329 -25.34 37.57 0.38
N PHE A 330 -24.37 36.91 -0.22
CA PHE A 330 -23.86 35.65 0.30
C PHE A 330 -22.92 35.90 1.49
N GLU A 331 -23.22 35.32 2.65
CA GLU A 331 -22.36 35.41 3.83
C GLU A 331 -21.18 34.45 3.73
N SER A 332 -19.99 34.98 3.38
CA SER A 332 -18.77 34.19 3.14
C SER A 332 -17.86 34.03 4.36
N SER A 333 -18.35 34.30 5.57
CA SER A 333 -17.53 34.37 6.80
C SER A 333 -16.81 33.05 7.15
N ASN A 334 -17.39 31.91 6.77
CA ASN A 334 -16.82 30.57 7.00
C ASN A 334 -16.29 29.88 5.72
N ALA A 335 -16.21 30.60 4.60
CA ALA A 335 -15.79 30.04 3.32
C ALA A 335 -14.27 30.18 3.07
N GLY A 336 -13.71 29.24 2.29
CA GLY A 336 -12.31 29.30 1.83
C GLY A 336 -11.99 30.56 1.03
N VAL A 337 -10.71 30.86 0.86
CA VAL A 337 -10.23 32.10 0.20
C VAL A 337 -10.80 32.21 -1.21
N GLU A 338 -10.79 31.14 -1.99
CA GLU A 338 -11.26 31.10 -3.37
C GLU A 338 -12.77 31.37 -3.46
N VAL A 339 -13.56 30.83 -2.53
CA VAL A 339 -15.01 31.06 -2.47
C VAL A 339 -15.34 32.50 -2.06
N ARG A 340 -14.54 33.09 -1.17
CA ARG A 340 -14.66 34.51 -0.80
C ARG A 340 -14.33 35.43 -1.97
N VAL A 341 -13.24 35.17 -2.70
CA VAL A 341 -12.89 35.91 -3.92
C VAL A 341 -14.04 35.83 -4.95
N LEU A 342 -14.65 34.65 -5.12
CA LEU A 342 -15.79 34.48 -6.01
C LEU A 342 -17.02 35.26 -5.55
N SER A 343 -17.34 35.22 -4.25
CA SER A 343 -18.43 35.98 -3.64
C SER A 343 -18.23 37.49 -3.80
N ASP A 344 -17.01 37.99 -3.58
CA ASP A 344 -16.67 39.40 -3.75
C ASP A 344 -16.79 39.85 -5.20
N THR A 345 -16.31 39.02 -6.14
CA THR A 345 -16.44 39.28 -7.58
C THR A 345 -17.91 39.33 -8.00
N TYR A 346 -18.73 38.40 -7.51
CA TYR A 346 -20.18 38.40 -7.77
C TYR A 346 -20.85 39.66 -7.23
N ASN A 347 -20.54 40.06 -6.00
CA ASN A 347 -21.09 41.28 -5.39
C ASN A 347 -20.72 42.53 -6.21
N GLN A 348 -19.48 42.61 -6.73
CA GLN A 348 -19.06 43.71 -7.62
C GLN A 348 -19.84 43.73 -8.94
N LEU A 349 -20.08 42.56 -9.54
CA LEU A 349 -20.88 42.46 -10.77
C LEU A 349 -22.34 42.89 -10.54
N MET A 350 -22.95 42.47 -9.44
CA MET A 350 -24.32 42.85 -9.10
C MET A 350 -24.45 44.36 -8.84
N GLU A 351 -23.48 44.95 -8.14
CA GLU A 351 -23.43 46.40 -7.92
C GLU A 351 -23.30 47.17 -9.25
N SER A 352 -22.43 46.70 -10.15
CA SER A 352 -22.28 47.31 -11.48
C SER A 352 -23.55 47.21 -12.32
N LEU A 353 -24.25 46.08 -12.26
CA LEU A 353 -25.51 45.87 -12.95
C LEU A 353 -26.60 46.80 -12.42
N HIS A 354 -26.71 46.93 -11.10
CA HIS A 354 -27.65 47.84 -10.45
C HIS A 354 -27.39 49.30 -10.83
N GLN A 355 -26.12 49.73 -10.84
CA GLN A 355 -25.75 51.08 -11.28
C GLN A 355 -26.07 51.32 -12.75
N HIS A 356 -25.89 50.31 -13.62
CA HIS A 356 -26.25 50.41 -15.03
C HIS A 356 -27.77 50.55 -15.24
N GLU A 357 -28.58 49.76 -14.54
CA GLU A 357 -30.03 49.86 -14.58
C GLU A 357 -30.51 51.26 -14.16
N GLN A 358 -29.96 51.79 -13.05
CA GLN A 358 -30.29 53.15 -12.60
C GLN A 358 -29.91 54.23 -13.63
N ARG A 359 -28.78 54.09 -14.33
CA ARG A 359 -28.37 55.02 -15.40
C ARG A 359 -29.34 54.97 -16.58
N ILE A 360 -29.78 53.78 -17.00
CA ILE A 360 -30.75 53.61 -18.08
C ILE A 360 -32.09 54.25 -17.70
N LEU A 361 -32.58 54.00 -16.49
CA LEU A 361 -33.83 54.60 -16.02
C LEU A 361 -33.75 56.13 -15.95
N LYS A 362 -32.61 56.69 -15.53
CA LYS A 362 -32.40 58.14 -15.49
C LYS A 362 -32.37 58.75 -16.89
N THR A 363 -31.63 58.14 -17.83
CA THR A 363 -31.53 58.63 -19.21
C THR A 363 -32.88 58.53 -19.95
N ALA A 364 -33.62 57.45 -19.78
CA ALA A 364 -34.96 57.31 -20.35
C ALA A 364 -35.93 58.40 -19.84
N ARG A 365 -35.86 58.75 -18.54
CA ARG A 365 -36.65 59.86 -17.98
C ARG A 365 -36.26 61.20 -18.59
N GLU A 366 -34.96 61.48 -18.70
CA GLU A 366 -34.46 62.72 -19.31
C GLU A 366 -34.87 62.84 -20.79
N GLU A 367 -34.92 61.75 -21.54
CA GLU A 367 -35.40 61.74 -22.94
C GLU A 367 -36.90 62.03 -23.06
N LEU A 368 -37.73 61.43 -22.18
CA LEU A 368 -39.16 61.73 -22.14
C LEU A 368 -39.42 63.22 -21.88
N ASP A 369 -38.73 63.80 -20.89
CA ASP A 369 -38.84 65.23 -20.57
C ASP A 369 -38.44 66.11 -21.77
N ARG A 370 -37.42 65.72 -22.54
CA ARG A 370 -37.00 66.44 -23.76
C ARG A 370 -38.07 66.37 -24.84
N LEU A 371 -38.66 65.20 -25.08
CA LEU A 371 -39.72 65.02 -26.06
C LEU A 371 -40.97 65.85 -25.72
N GLU A 372 -41.35 65.93 -24.45
CA GLU A 372 -42.46 66.78 -24.01
C GLU A 372 -42.21 68.26 -24.31
N ARG A 373 -41.02 68.76 -24.00
CA ARG A 373 -40.64 70.15 -24.30
C ARG A 373 -40.63 70.45 -25.80
N LEU A 374 -40.17 69.51 -26.62
CA LEU A 374 -40.19 69.64 -28.08
C LEU A 374 -41.62 69.68 -28.61
N LYS A 375 -42.51 68.80 -28.12
CA LYS A 375 -43.93 68.80 -28.50
C LYS A 375 -44.63 70.10 -28.12
N GLU A 376 -44.31 70.65 -26.95
CA GLU A 376 -44.83 71.94 -26.52
C GLU A 376 -44.35 73.08 -27.43
N SER A 377 -43.05 73.09 -27.77
CA SER A 377 -42.46 74.02 -28.74
C SER A 377 -43.09 73.92 -30.13
N GLU A 378 -43.28 72.71 -30.67
CA GLU A 378 -43.94 72.49 -31.97
C GLU A 378 -45.38 72.98 -31.96
N LYS A 379 -46.13 72.74 -30.88
CA LYS A 379 -47.50 73.24 -30.72
C LYS A 379 -47.54 74.76 -30.71
N LEU A 380 -46.62 75.41 -30.00
CA LEU A 380 -46.49 76.87 -29.97
C LEU A 380 -46.10 77.43 -31.35
N ALA A 381 -45.18 76.79 -32.06
CA ALA A 381 -44.78 77.19 -33.41
C ALA A 381 -45.90 77.00 -34.45
N ALA A 382 -46.70 75.93 -34.34
CA ALA A 382 -47.87 75.70 -35.18
C ALA A 382 -48.96 76.76 -34.92
N LEU A 383 -49.23 77.08 -33.65
CA LEU A 383 -50.13 78.17 -33.27
C LEU A 383 -49.62 79.53 -33.78
N GLY A 384 -48.31 79.80 -33.70
CA GLY A 384 -47.70 81.01 -34.25
C GLY A 384 -47.87 81.14 -35.76
N ARG A 385 -47.72 80.05 -36.51
CA ARG A 385 -47.99 80.02 -37.96
C ARG A 385 -49.46 80.27 -38.30
N LEU A 386 -50.39 79.64 -37.56
CA LEU A 386 -51.82 79.86 -37.73
C LEU A 386 -52.24 81.30 -37.40
N LEU A 387 -51.69 81.88 -36.32
CA LEU A 387 -51.92 83.27 -35.95
C LEU A 387 -51.37 84.25 -36.99
N SER A 388 -50.21 83.95 -37.57
CA SER A 388 -49.63 84.77 -38.65
C SER A 388 -50.49 84.73 -39.93
N GLY A 389 -51.03 83.55 -40.29
CA GLY A 389 -51.99 83.41 -41.38
C GLY A 389 -53.32 84.16 -41.12
N ALA A 390 -53.88 84.00 -39.92
CA ALA A 390 -55.10 84.69 -39.50
C ALA A 390 -54.94 86.22 -39.46
N ALA A 391 -53.78 86.72 -39.01
CA ALA A 391 -53.48 88.16 -39.00
C ALA A 391 -53.43 88.73 -40.43
N HIS A 392 -52.93 87.95 -41.40
CA HIS A 392 -52.89 88.36 -42.80
C HIS A 392 -54.30 88.41 -43.42
N GLU A 393 -55.15 87.44 -43.08
CA GLU A 393 -56.54 87.42 -43.54
C GLU A 393 -57.46 88.44 -42.84
N ILE A 394 -57.15 88.85 -41.61
CA ILE A 394 -57.87 89.92 -40.89
C ILE A 394 -57.44 91.31 -41.36
N ASN A 395 -56.16 91.51 -41.68
CA ASN A 395 -55.70 92.79 -42.23
C ASN A 395 -56.40 93.11 -43.56
N ASN A 396 -56.65 92.12 -44.42
CA ASN A 396 -57.31 92.32 -45.71
C ASN A 396 -58.68 93.04 -45.64
N PRO A 397 -59.68 92.58 -44.87
CA PRO A 397 -60.95 93.29 -44.72
C PRO A 397 -60.79 94.60 -43.93
N LEU A 398 -59.84 94.68 -42.98
CA LEU A 398 -59.63 95.89 -42.18
C LEU A 398 -59.07 97.04 -43.03
N THR A 399 -58.11 96.75 -43.92
CA THR A 399 -57.64 97.69 -44.93
C THR A 399 -58.78 98.17 -45.83
N GLY A 400 -59.74 97.30 -46.16
CA GLY A 400 -60.96 97.67 -46.88
C GLY A 400 -61.89 98.60 -46.10
N VAL A 401 -62.07 98.37 -44.79
CA VAL A 401 -62.89 99.24 -43.93
C VAL A 401 -62.25 100.60 -43.74
N VAL A 402 -60.93 100.66 -43.48
CA VAL A 402 -60.20 101.92 -43.30
C VAL A 402 -60.21 102.75 -44.58
N GLY A 403 -59.96 102.14 -45.74
CA GLY A 403 -60.03 102.85 -47.03
C GLY A 403 -61.42 103.44 -47.30
N ASN A 404 -62.49 102.74 -46.90
CA ASN A 404 -63.86 103.26 -47.02
C ASN A 404 -64.14 104.41 -46.05
N VAL A 405 -63.54 104.40 -44.84
CA VAL A 405 -63.66 105.48 -43.85
C VAL A 405 -62.90 106.72 -44.30
N GLU A 406 -61.71 106.59 -44.89
CA GLU A 406 -60.97 107.73 -45.49
C GLU A 406 -61.79 108.42 -46.59
N ILE A 407 -62.43 107.66 -47.48
CA ILE A 407 -63.31 108.21 -48.54
C ILE A 407 -64.52 108.95 -47.95
N LEU A 408 -65.04 108.50 -46.80
CA LEU A 408 -66.17 109.13 -46.11
C LEU A 408 -65.78 110.43 -45.38
N LEU A 409 -64.55 110.54 -44.91
CA LEU A 409 -64.05 111.72 -44.18
C LEU A 409 -63.61 112.85 -45.13
N ASP A 410 -63.32 112.57 -46.40
CA ASP A 410 -62.79 113.56 -47.37
C ASP A 410 -63.89 114.37 -48.11
N ARG A 411 -65.13 114.39 -47.61
CA ARG A 411 -66.31 114.98 -48.28
C ARG A 411 -66.82 116.31 -47.70
N GLU A 412 -65.92 117.28 -47.50
CA GLU A 412 -66.33 118.66 -47.19
C GLU A 412 -65.62 119.73 -48.05
N LYS A 413 -65.36 119.41 -49.33
CA LYS A 413 -65.17 120.40 -50.41
C LYS A 413 -65.76 119.89 -51.72
N LEU A 414 -66.92 120.40 -52.12
CA LEU A 414 -67.37 120.81 -53.47
C LEU A 414 -68.89 120.59 -53.70
N PRO A 415 -69.56 121.50 -54.45
CA PRO A 415 -70.98 121.84 -54.27
C PRO A 415 -71.98 121.19 -55.24
N ASP A 416 -73.16 120.89 -54.71
CA ASP A 416 -74.56 120.92 -55.19
C ASP A 416 -75.00 120.53 -56.63
N ALA A 417 -74.16 119.96 -57.47
CA ALA A 417 -74.64 119.26 -58.67
C ALA A 417 -74.52 117.73 -58.45
N VAL A 418 -75.63 116.99 -58.58
CA VAL A 418 -75.74 115.52 -58.41
C VAL A 418 -76.04 115.05 -56.97
N ARG A 419 -76.95 115.75 -56.27
CA ARG A 419 -77.72 115.16 -55.16
C ARG A 419 -79.03 114.60 -55.71
N HIS A 420 -79.29 113.32 -55.45
CA HIS A 420 -80.48 112.52 -55.82
C HIS A 420 -80.41 111.68 -57.11
N SER A 421 -79.50 110.69 -57.19
CA SER A 421 -79.78 109.44 -57.94
C SER A 421 -78.95 108.20 -57.58
N LYS A 422 -78.19 108.14 -56.48
CA LYS A 422 -77.28 106.99 -56.23
C LYS A 422 -77.02 106.63 -54.76
N TRP A 423 -78.06 106.27 -53.99
CA TRP A 423 -77.87 105.63 -52.67
C TRP A 423 -78.61 104.31 -52.48
N ARG A 424 -78.89 103.58 -53.57
CA ARG A 424 -79.60 102.29 -53.53
C ARG A 424 -78.74 101.04 -53.79
N THR A 425 -77.41 101.07 -53.63
CA THR A 425 -76.53 99.93 -54.02
C THR A 425 -75.35 99.61 -53.09
N VAL A 426 -75.38 99.99 -51.81
CA VAL A 426 -74.40 99.58 -50.79
C VAL A 426 -75.19 99.51 -49.47
N VAL A 427 -75.56 98.40 -48.81
CA VAL A 427 -75.09 97.02 -48.77
C VAL A 427 -76.31 96.08 -48.66
N VAL A 428 -76.78 95.56 -49.79
CA VAL A 428 -77.48 94.26 -49.87
C VAL A 428 -76.50 93.32 -50.56
N ALA A 429 -75.47 92.90 -49.82
CA ALA A 429 -74.45 91.95 -50.28
C ALA A 429 -73.72 91.29 -49.09
N SER A 430 -74.46 90.76 -48.10
CA SER A 430 -73.90 89.82 -47.11
C SER A 430 -74.90 88.77 -46.60
N ALA A 431 -76.09 88.70 -47.20
CA ALA A 431 -77.10 87.73 -46.78
C ALA A 431 -77.82 87.14 -47.99
N ARG A 432 -77.18 86.16 -48.66
CA ARG A 432 -77.88 85.03 -49.30
C ARG A 432 -77.01 83.76 -49.31
N PRO A 433 -77.65 82.57 -49.27
CA PRO A 433 -77.12 81.35 -48.69
C PRO A 433 -76.42 80.43 -49.70
N TRP A 434 -75.45 79.64 -49.23
CA TRP A 434 -74.76 78.62 -50.02
C TRP A 434 -75.10 77.22 -49.50
N THR A 435 -75.95 76.51 -50.24
CA THR A 435 -76.11 75.03 -50.27
C THR A 435 -76.34 74.71 -51.75
N SER A 436 -75.81 73.70 -52.44
CA SER A 436 -75.28 72.35 -52.18
C SER A 436 -74.33 72.01 -53.37
N THR A 437 -73.47 70.98 -53.41
CA THR A 437 -73.72 69.53 -53.61
C THR A 437 -72.32 68.85 -53.64
N ARG A 438 -71.92 67.99 -52.69
CA ARG A 438 -72.05 66.50 -52.55
C ARG A 438 -71.05 65.64 -53.37
N SER A 439 -70.08 65.01 -52.68
CA SER A 439 -69.60 63.59 -52.77
C SER A 439 -68.27 63.50 -51.98
N SER A 440 -67.93 62.56 -51.10
CA SER A 440 -68.38 61.20 -50.81
C SER A 440 -67.79 60.77 -49.45
N ALA A 441 -68.59 60.24 -48.53
CA ALA A 441 -68.09 59.41 -47.43
C ALA A 441 -69.21 58.50 -46.88
N THR A 442 -68.94 57.21 -46.87
CA THR A 442 -69.59 56.16 -46.08
C THR A 442 -68.45 55.29 -45.49
N PRO A 443 -68.67 54.48 -44.43
CA PRO A 443 -68.70 54.92 -43.04
C PRO A 443 -67.78 54.05 -42.15
N TRP A 444 -67.54 54.47 -40.91
CA TRP A 444 -67.22 53.54 -39.82
C TRP A 444 -68.38 53.52 -38.83
N PRO A 445 -68.91 52.35 -38.46
CA PRO A 445 -69.67 52.20 -37.23
C PRO A 445 -68.98 51.19 -36.28
N CYS A 446 -68.59 51.70 -35.11
CA CYS A 446 -68.47 50.89 -33.89
C CYS A 446 -69.80 51.02 -33.13
N ALA A 447 -70.49 49.91 -32.89
CA ALA A 447 -71.10 49.53 -31.61
C ALA A 447 -72.15 48.43 -31.81
N GLY A 448 -71.79 47.20 -31.43
CA GLY A 448 -72.74 46.13 -31.16
C GLY A 448 -72.55 45.69 -29.71
N THR A 449 -73.40 46.19 -28.82
CA THR A 449 -73.53 45.69 -27.46
C THR A 449 -74.97 45.23 -27.30
N ILE A 450 -75.18 43.95 -26.96
CA ILE A 450 -76.13 43.46 -25.93
C ILE A 450 -76.09 41.92 -25.97
N SER A 451 -75.50 41.32 -24.93
CA SER A 451 -76.05 40.11 -24.31
C SER A 451 -75.56 40.03 -22.85
N ARG A 452 -76.47 40.31 -21.92
CA ARG A 452 -76.49 39.79 -20.53
C ARG A 452 -77.84 39.07 -20.44
N ARG A 453 -78.07 37.94 -19.79
CA ARG A 453 -77.37 36.99 -18.87
C ARG A 453 -78.47 35.90 -18.58
N PRO A 454 -78.33 34.99 -17.61
CA PRO A 454 -77.26 34.04 -17.31
C PRO A 454 -77.82 32.59 -17.28
N GLY A 455 -76.92 31.59 -17.20
CA GLY A 455 -77.25 30.18 -16.99
C GLY A 455 -75.97 29.37 -17.03
#